data_AF-G0N1T6-F1
#
_entry.id   AF-G0N1T6-F1
#
_cell.length_a   1.000
_cell.length_b   1.000
_cell.length_c   1.000
_cell.angle_alpha   90.00
_cell.angle_beta   90.00
_cell.angle_gamma   90.00
#
_symmetry.space_group_name_H-M   'P 1'
#
loop_
_entity.id
_entity.type
_entity.pdbx_description
1 polymer ?
#
loop_
_entity_poly.entity_id
_entity_poly.type
_entity_poly.pdbx_seq_one_letter_code
_entity_poly.pdbx_strand_id
1 'polypeptide(L)'
;MYNNNNNNPVRREFIQVVNHPNGRDSNGNYLPLASQAVQYSSSTPQFMQSFMNALKSPVTPRPRLAFDEPTFFCMTCGQNIPVLHSKHHRAECYNSSENDNCPLCDRKRNWKIMETHILECGNRRGCSTYTTIETVLNYKSSPELIKRLVAGQQKRIVEVYGVMLDESKDQVFAPCEICLTRQEHINGVCLRMVGGILLEEAAFHAYDTQLLPRIEYFMDQLNDSKKEFWLLLFKLDWEHQYSGIPCDDEIITFAMRKCNKKYEAEKQNKIKKNKKELEQVIERNREILGDKLVLHRDSVMNTFRIRRRQFFENPPIL
;
A
#
# COMPACT_ATOMS: atom_id res chain seq x y z
N MET A 1 -27.25 32.66 6.81
CA MET A 1 -25.97 33.37 6.54
C MET A 1 -25.07 33.15 7.76
N TYR A 2 -24.20 32.14 7.70
CA TYR A 2 -23.25 31.87 8.79
C TYR A 2 -21.90 32.49 8.43
N ASN A 3 -21.44 33.38 9.30
CA ASN A 3 -20.21 34.14 9.17
C ASN A 3 -19.00 33.21 9.35
N ASN A 4 -18.16 33.15 8.32
CA ASN A 4 -16.99 32.29 8.24
C ASN A 4 -15.77 33.09 8.73
N ASN A 5 -15.49 33.09 10.04
CA ASN A 5 -14.30 33.73 10.59
C ASN A 5 -13.11 32.76 10.53
N ASN A 6 -12.47 32.72 9.37
CA ASN A 6 -11.32 31.87 9.06
C ASN A 6 -10.01 32.69 9.08
N ASN A 7 -9.81 33.51 10.12
CA ASN A 7 -8.62 34.34 10.30
C ASN A 7 -7.89 34.00 11.60
N ASN A 8 -7.32 32.80 11.68
CA ASN A 8 -6.34 32.47 12.72
C ASN A 8 -4.98 32.15 12.05
N PRO A 9 -3.95 33.01 12.20
CA PRO A 9 -2.68 32.89 11.48
C PRO A 9 -1.92 31.59 11.77
N VAL A 10 -2.11 30.99 12.95
CA VAL A 10 -1.48 29.72 13.36
C VAL A 10 -1.89 28.53 12.46
N ARG A 11 -3.09 28.59 11.86
CA ARG A 11 -3.61 27.52 10.99
C ARG A 11 -3.01 27.55 9.58
N ARG A 12 -2.43 28.67 9.15
CA ARG A 12 -1.72 28.77 7.87
C ARG A 12 -0.29 28.23 7.96
N GLU A 13 0.36 28.36 9.11
CA GLU A 13 1.73 27.89 9.29
C GLU A 13 1.83 26.36 9.28
N PHE A 14 0.89 25.64 9.89
CA PHE A 14 0.90 24.16 9.85
C PHE A 14 0.63 23.57 8.45
N ILE A 15 -0.13 24.27 7.60
CA ILE A 15 -0.45 23.82 6.23
C ILE A 15 0.68 24.18 5.25
N GLN A 16 1.46 25.24 5.51
CA GLN A 16 2.58 25.64 4.64
C GLN A 16 3.86 24.84 4.89
N VAL A 17 4.06 24.24 6.08
CA VAL A 17 5.27 23.46 6.40
C VAL A 17 5.34 22.12 5.65
N VAL A 18 4.23 21.61 5.12
CA VAL A 18 4.19 20.31 4.42
C VAL A 18 4.57 20.42 2.92
N ASN A 19 4.80 21.63 2.37
CA ASN A 19 4.96 21.81 0.92
C ASN A 19 6.28 22.46 0.44
N HIS A 20 7.31 22.63 1.28
CA HIS A 20 8.60 23.17 0.82
C HIS A 20 9.81 22.36 1.31
N PRO A 21 10.64 21.78 0.41
CA PRO A 21 11.71 20.87 0.81
C PRO A 21 12.88 21.49 1.60
N ASN A 22 12.93 22.82 1.80
CA ASN A 22 14.15 23.50 2.27
C ASN A 22 13.94 24.63 3.30
N GLY A 23 12.79 24.73 3.98
CA GLY A 23 12.65 25.58 5.18
C GLY A 23 12.91 27.08 5.00
N ARG A 24 12.69 27.64 3.80
CA ARG A 24 12.79 29.07 3.49
C ARG A 24 11.46 29.61 2.99
N ASP A 25 11.16 30.85 3.32
CA ASP A 25 9.98 31.55 2.80
C ASP A 25 10.18 32.01 1.34
N SER A 26 9.12 32.54 0.72
CA SER A 26 9.11 33.05 -0.66
C SER A 26 10.03 34.25 -0.89
N ASN A 27 10.63 34.81 0.17
CA ASN A 27 11.58 35.92 0.13
C ASN A 27 13.02 35.47 0.42
N GLY A 28 13.27 34.16 0.57
CA GLY A 28 14.60 33.60 0.79
C GLY A 28 15.09 33.66 2.24
N ASN A 29 14.23 34.03 3.20
CA ASN A 29 14.61 34.10 4.61
C ASN A 29 14.42 32.74 5.30
N TYR A 30 15.32 32.44 6.24
CA TYR A 30 15.15 31.32 7.17
C TYR A 30 14.07 31.67 8.17
N LEU A 31 13.04 30.83 8.28
CA LEU A 31 12.02 30.96 9.32
C LEU A 31 12.69 30.81 10.69
N PRO A 32 12.38 31.67 11.67
CA PRO A 32 12.98 31.58 12.99
C PRO A 32 12.60 30.23 13.60
N LEU A 33 13.60 29.38 13.88
CA LEU A 33 13.44 28.19 14.69
C LEU A 33 12.82 28.62 16.02
N ALA A 34 11.55 28.28 16.21
CA ALA A 34 10.88 28.35 17.49
C ALA A 34 11.55 27.36 18.44
N SER A 35 12.65 27.83 19.01
CA SER A 35 13.37 27.31 20.16
C SER A 35 12.52 27.58 21.41
N GLN A 36 11.38 26.90 21.49
CA GLN A 36 10.70 26.64 22.76
C GLN A 36 10.31 25.17 22.75
N ALA A 37 11.30 24.35 23.11
CA ALA A 37 11.07 23.03 23.66
C ALA A 37 10.24 23.19 24.96
N VAL A 38 8.93 23.21 24.79
CA VAL A 38 7.97 23.02 25.87
C VAL A 38 8.02 21.53 26.19
N GLN A 39 8.82 21.19 27.20
CA GLN A 39 8.93 19.86 27.80
C GLN A 39 7.57 19.44 28.38
N TYR A 40 6.66 18.92 27.57
CA TYR A 40 5.43 18.32 28.05
C TYR A 40 5.07 17.07 27.23
N SER A 41 4.92 15.95 27.95
CA SER A 41 4.19 14.72 27.60
C SER A 41 4.83 13.76 26.58
N SER A 42 5.29 12.62 27.10
CA SER A 42 6.07 11.55 26.43
C SER A 42 5.22 10.43 25.79
N SER A 43 3.91 10.61 25.59
CA SER A 43 3.00 9.49 25.29
C SER A 43 2.62 9.32 23.80
N THR A 44 2.42 10.42 23.07
CA THR A 44 2.03 10.39 21.65
C THR A 44 3.09 9.80 20.71
N PRO A 45 4.41 10.09 20.88
CA PRO A 45 5.45 9.50 20.05
C PRO A 45 5.60 7.98 20.31
N GLN A 46 5.45 7.55 21.56
CA GLN A 46 5.55 6.14 21.93
C GLN A 46 4.40 5.31 21.38
N PHE A 47 3.17 5.85 21.37
CA PHE A 47 2.03 5.17 20.75
C PHE A 47 2.24 5.03 19.23
N MET A 48 2.55 6.13 18.53
CA MET A 48 2.79 6.05 17.08
C MET A 48 3.94 5.11 16.74
N GLN A 49 5.04 5.17 17.48
CA GLN A 49 6.19 4.30 17.23
C GLN A 49 5.88 2.83 17.52
N SER A 50 5.14 2.54 18.61
CA SER A 50 4.70 1.17 18.93
C SER A 50 3.71 0.64 17.90
N PHE A 51 2.77 1.48 17.45
CA PHE A 51 1.82 1.15 16.38
C PHE A 51 2.55 0.85 15.06
N MET A 52 3.53 1.68 14.69
CA MET A 52 4.34 1.46 13.49
C MET A 52 5.20 0.20 13.58
N ASN A 53 5.70 -0.16 14.76
CA ASN A 53 6.43 -1.41 14.96
C ASN A 53 5.50 -2.64 14.90
N ALA A 54 4.27 -2.54 15.42
CA ALA A 54 3.25 -3.58 15.28
C ALA A 54 2.84 -3.79 13.81
N LEU A 55 2.71 -2.71 13.04
CA LEU A 55 2.51 -2.76 11.59
C LEU A 55 3.68 -3.35 10.80
N LYS A 56 4.87 -3.49 11.40
CA LYS A 56 6.00 -4.19 10.75
C LYS A 56 6.07 -5.66 11.12
N SER A 57 5.41 -6.07 12.19
CA SER A 57 5.49 -7.45 12.72
C SER A 57 4.44 -8.38 12.09
N PRO A 58 4.78 -9.65 11.79
CA PRO A 58 3.82 -10.64 11.32
C PRO A 58 2.87 -11.05 12.46
N VAL A 59 1.57 -11.16 12.16
CA VAL A 59 0.56 -11.62 13.13
C VAL A 59 0.73 -13.13 13.34
N THR A 60 1.18 -13.56 14.52
CA THR A 60 1.34 -14.97 14.85
C THR A 60 -0.01 -15.63 15.16
N PRO A 61 -0.39 -16.71 14.43
CA PRO A 61 -1.59 -17.49 14.76
C PRO A 61 -1.37 -18.33 16.02
N ARG A 62 -2.42 -18.49 16.85
CA ARG A 62 -2.40 -19.41 18.00
C ARG A 62 -2.33 -20.87 17.52
N PRO A 63 -1.53 -21.74 18.17
CA PRO A 63 -1.48 -23.15 17.79
C PRO A 63 -2.78 -23.85 18.18
N ARG A 64 -3.37 -24.60 17.24
CA ARG A 64 -4.41 -25.60 17.52
C ARG A 64 -3.81 -26.98 17.25
N LEU A 65 -3.99 -27.90 18.19
CA LEU A 65 -3.76 -29.34 17.99
C LEU A 65 -4.77 -29.81 16.93
N ALA A 66 -4.30 -30.42 15.84
CA ALA A 66 -5.15 -30.87 14.74
C ALA A 66 -4.90 -32.34 14.44
N PHE A 67 -6.00 -33.11 14.39
CA PHE A 67 -6.08 -34.31 13.57
C PHE A 67 -5.91 -33.89 12.10
N ASP A 68 -5.05 -34.58 11.35
CA ASP A 68 -4.82 -34.29 9.94
C ASP A 68 -5.99 -34.79 9.08
N GLU A 69 -7.05 -33.99 9.00
CA GLU A 69 -8.11 -34.17 8.02
C GLU A 69 -7.51 -34.04 6.61
N PRO A 70 -7.82 -34.94 5.66
CA PRO A 70 -7.34 -34.82 4.28
C PRO A 70 -7.79 -33.48 3.67
N THR A 71 -6.85 -32.80 3.02
CA THR A 71 -7.09 -31.49 2.40
C THR A 71 -7.02 -31.56 0.87
N PHE A 72 -7.77 -30.72 0.17
CA PHE A 72 -7.53 -30.43 -1.24
C PHE A 72 -6.86 -29.06 -1.40
N PHE A 73 -5.98 -28.92 -2.39
CA PHE A 73 -5.36 -27.65 -2.74
C PHE A 73 -6.26 -26.85 -3.68
N CYS A 74 -6.66 -25.65 -3.26
CA CYS A 74 -7.50 -24.77 -4.07
C CYS A 74 -6.64 -23.98 -5.07
N MET A 75 -6.76 -24.29 -6.37
CA MET A 75 -6.01 -23.59 -7.43
C MET A 75 -6.41 -22.11 -7.60
N THR A 76 -7.49 -21.65 -6.98
CA THR A 76 -7.95 -20.25 -7.04
C THR A 76 -7.25 -19.41 -5.98
N CYS A 77 -7.24 -19.82 -4.70
CA CYS A 77 -6.60 -19.06 -3.62
C CYS A 77 -5.24 -19.60 -3.15
N GLY A 78 -4.83 -20.79 -3.60
CA GLY A 78 -3.59 -21.45 -3.20
C GLY A 78 -3.60 -22.02 -1.78
N GLN A 79 -4.76 -22.22 -1.16
CA GLN A 79 -4.87 -22.77 0.20
C GLN A 79 -5.20 -24.27 0.19
N ASN A 80 -4.66 -24.99 1.18
CA ASN A 80 -5.10 -26.34 1.53
C ASN A 80 -6.36 -26.24 2.39
N ILE A 81 -7.44 -26.85 1.91
CA ILE A 81 -8.76 -26.76 2.54
C ILE A 81 -9.24 -28.17 2.87
N PRO A 82 -9.81 -28.40 4.06
CA PRO A 82 -10.33 -29.71 4.42
C PRO A 82 -11.39 -30.18 3.41
N VAL A 83 -11.38 -31.46 3.06
CA VAL A 83 -12.25 -32.03 2.03
C VAL A 83 -13.73 -31.79 2.33
N LEU A 84 -14.14 -31.84 3.60
CA LEU A 84 -15.52 -31.59 4.04
C LEU A 84 -16.00 -30.17 3.72
N HIS A 85 -15.09 -29.19 3.68
CA HIS A 85 -15.40 -27.78 3.38
C HIS A 85 -15.21 -27.42 1.91
N SER A 86 -14.82 -28.37 1.06
CA SER A 86 -14.43 -28.10 -0.33
C SER A 86 -15.50 -27.47 -1.20
N LYS A 87 -16.75 -27.94 -1.08
CA LYS A 87 -17.87 -27.44 -1.88
C LYS A 87 -18.20 -25.99 -1.54
N HIS A 88 -18.25 -25.66 -0.25
CA HIS A 88 -18.51 -24.30 0.22
C HIS A 88 -17.36 -23.37 -0.14
N HIS A 89 -16.12 -23.80 0.13
CA HIS A 89 -14.93 -23.02 -0.20
C HIS A 89 -14.85 -22.72 -1.70
N ARG A 90 -15.11 -23.68 -2.61
CA ARG A 90 -15.03 -23.42 -4.05
C ARG A 90 -15.96 -22.30 -4.50
N ALA A 91 -17.21 -22.28 -4.01
CA ALA A 91 -18.18 -21.25 -4.38
C ALA A 91 -17.80 -19.87 -3.84
N GLU A 92 -17.45 -19.79 -2.56
CA GLU A 92 -17.03 -18.53 -1.92
C GLU A 92 -15.72 -18.01 -2.48
N CYS A 93 -14.74 -18.91 -2.62
CA CYS A 93 -13.44 -18.58 -3.19
C CYS A 93 -13.64 -18.05 -4.61
N TYR A 94 -14.28 -18.80 -5.51
CA TYR A 94 -14.43 -18.36 -6.91
C TYR A 94 -15.12 -16.99 -7.06
N ASN A 95 -16.06 -16.66 -6.17
CA ASN A 95 -16.79 -15.39 -6.18
C ASN A 95 -16.14 -14.29 -5.32
N SER A 96 -15.03 -14.60 -4.65
CA SER A 96 -14.32 -13.63 -3.83
C SER A 96 -13.85 -12.43 -4.66
N SER A 97 -14.06 -11.25 -4.13
CA SER A 97 -13.52 -10.01 -4.66
C SER A 97 -11.99 -9.97 -4.60
N GLU A 98 -11.34 -10.89 -3.86
CA GLU A 98 -9.89 -11.04 -3.80
C GLU A 98 -9.27 -11.70 -5.04
N ASN A 99 -10.09 -12.21 -5.96
CA ASN A 99 -9.63 -12.90 -7.15
C ASN A 99 -9.76 -12.03 -8.41
N ASP A 100 -8.73 -12.10 -9.24
CA ASP A 100 -8.67 -11.45 -10.55
C ASP A 100 -8.73 -12.51 -11.66
N ASN A 101 -9.18 -12.11 -12.84
CA ASN A 101 -9.08 -12.97 -14.02
C ASN A 101 -7.64 -12.94 -14.56
N CYS A 102 -7.09 -14.11 -14.86
CA CYS A 102 -5.82 -14.20 -15.55
C CYS A 102 -5.94 -13.55 -16.94
N PRO A 103 -5.10 -12.58 -17.31
CA PRO A 103 -5.16 -11.91 -18.62
C PRO A 103 -4.87 -12.85 -19.81
N LEU A 104 -4.33 -14.04 -19.57
CA LEU A 104 -4.04 -15.02 -20.62
C LEU A 104 -5.13 -16.08 -20.78
N CYS A 105 -5.87 -16.42 -19.73
CA CYS A 105 -6.81 -17.55 -19.75
C CYS A 105 -8.16 -17.32 -19.08
N ASP A 106 -8.39 -16.10 -18.59
CA ASP A 106 -9.60 -15.65 -17.89
C ASP A 106 -9.97 -16.45 -16.64
N ARG A 107 -9.12 -17.38 -16.20
CA ARG A 107 -9.33 -18.14 -14.97
C ARG A 107 -9.07 -17.24 -13.77
N LYS A 108 -9.99 -17.27 -12.82
CA LYS A 108 -9.85 -16.53 -11.56
C LYS A 108 -8.71 -17.05 -10.69
N ARG A 109 -7.87 -16.16 -10.18
CA ARG A 109 -6.82 -16.44 -9.20
C ARG A 109 -6.74 -15.33 -8.17
N ASN A 110 -6.35 -15.68 -6.96
CA ASN A 110 -6.00 -14.72 -5.94
C ASN A 110 -4.78 -13.92 -6.42
N TRP A 111 -4.82 -12.61 -6.18
CA TRP A 111 -3.78 -11.68 -6.63
C TRP A 111 -2.37 -12.06 -6.14
N LYS A 112 -2.26 -12.74 -4.98
CA LYS A 112 -0.97 -13.19 -4.41
C LYS A 112 -0.29 -14.26 -5.25
N ILE A 113 -1.05 -15.11 -5.95
CA ILE A 113 -0.53 -16.20 -6.78
C ILE A 113 -0.65 -15.92 -8.29
N MET A 114 -1.23 -14.77 -8.66
CA MET A 114 -1.50 -14.43 -10.06
C MET A 114 -0.22 -14.33 -10.89
N GLU A 115 0.86 -13.79 -10.34
CA GLU A 115 2.17 -13.69 -11.02
C GLU A 115 2.66 -15.07 -11.48
N THR A 116 2.77 -16.02 -10.56
CA THR A 116 3.17 -17.40 -10.84
C THR A 116 2.23 -18.05 -11.84
N HIS A 117 0.92 -17.81 -11.70
CA HIS A 117 -0.05 -18.34 -12.64
C HIS A 117 0.14 -17.79 -14.06
N ILE A 118 0.37 -16.49 -14.24
CA ILE A 118 0.58 -15.89 -15.57
C ILE A 118 1.82 -16.52 -16.22
N LEU A 119 2.92 -16.68 -15.47
CA LEU A 119 4.15 -17.30 -15.97
C LEU A 119 3.92 -18.74 -16.45
N GLU A 120 3.27 -19.57 -15.63
CA GLU A 120 2.93 -20.95 -16.00
C GLU A 120 1.93 -21.01 -17.16
N CYS A 121 0.95 -20.11 -17.17
CA CYS A 121 -0.08 -20.06 -18.19
C CYS A 121 0.50 -19.66 -19.55
N GLY A 122 1.42 -18.69 -19.59
CA GLY A 122 2.13 -18.30 -20.80
C GLY A 122 2.89 -19.47 -21.41
N ASN A 123 3.66 -20.20 -20.59
CA ASN A 123 4.38 -21.39 -21.03
C ASN A 123 3.44 -22.47 -21.59
N ARG A 124 2.37 -22.82 -20.86
CA ARG A 124 1.40 -23.84 -21.30
C ARG A 124 0.67 -23.47 -22.59
N ARG A 125 0.48 -22.19 -22.86
CA ARG A 125 -0.20 -21.69 -24.07
C ARG A 125 0.78 -21.41 -25.22
N GLY A 126 2.07 -21.62 -25.04
CA GLY A 126 3.09 -21.30 -26.04
C GLY A 126 3.23 -19.80 -26.30
N CYS A 127 2.90 -18.95 -25.32
CA CYS A 127 3.16 -17.51 -25.43
C CYS A 127 4.66 -17.25 -25.40
N SER A 128 5.12 -16.26 -26.17
CA SER A 128 6.52 -15.86 -26.13
C SER A 128 6.93 -15.38 -24.73
N THR A 129 8.21 -15.53 -24.40
CA THR A 129 8.79 -15.02 -23.14
C THR A 129 8.52 -13.53 -23.01
N TYR A 130 8.71 -12.76 -24.09
CA TYR A 130 8.42 -11.32 -24.12
C TYR A 130 6.96 -11.02 -23.75
N THR A 131 6.00 -11.65 -24.44
CA THR A 131 4.56 -11.46 -24.20
C THR A 131 4.18 -11.81 -22.76
N THR A 132 4.75 -12.90 -22.24
CA THR A 132 4.46 -13.37 -20.88
C THR A 132 4.97 -12.37 -19.84
N ILE A 133 6.22 -11.90 -19.98
CA ILE A 133 6.83 -10.90 -19.09
C ILE A 133 6.05 -9.58 -19.16
N GLU A 134 5.72 -9.12 -20.38
CA GLU A 134 4.94 -7.90 -20.58
C GLU A 134 3.57 -7.97 -19.90
N THR A 135 2.92 -9.13 -19.98
CA THR A 135 1.65 -9.38 -19.31
C THR A 135 1.79 -9.31 -17.79
N VAL A 136 2.84 -9.90 -17.22
CA VAL A 136 3.10 -9.82 -15.77
C VAL A 136 3.38 -8.37 -15.35
N LEU A 137 4.22 -7.65 -16.08
CA LEU A 137 4.54 -6.25 -15.80
C LEU A 137 3.28 -5.37 -15.82
N ASN A 138 2.41 -5.57 -16.81
CA ASN A 138 1.15 -4.84 -16.93
C ASN A 138 0.22 -5.14 -15.75
N TYR A 139 0.12 -6.41 -15.34
CA TYR A 139 -0.66 -6.78 -14.15
C TYR A 139 -0.09 -6.13 -12.87
N LYS A 140 1.23 -6.20 -12.66
CA LYS A 140 1.89 -5.63 -11.48
C LYS A 140 1.82 -4.11 -11.41
N SER A 141 1.70 -3.47 -12.55
CA SER A 141 1.53 -2.01 -12.67
C SER A 141 0.07 -1.58 -12.76
N SER A 142 -0.89 -2.49 -12.51
CA SER A 142 -2.31 -2.18 -12.67
C SER A 142 -2.82 -1.31 -11.51
N PRO A 143 -3.71 -0.34 -11.79
CA PRO A 143 -4.42 0.42 -10.75
C PRO A 143 -5.16 -0.48 -9.76
N GLU A 144 -5.69 -1.62 -10.22
CA GLU A 144 -6.40 -2.59 -9.42
C GLU A 144 -5.51 -3.18 -8.33
N LEU A 145 -4.27 -3.56 -8.67
CA LEU A 145 -3.33 -4.10 -7.70
C LEU A 145 -2.90 -3.06 -6.67
N ILE A 146 -2.71 -1.80 -7.09
CA ILE A 146 -2.46 -0.66 -6.18
C ILE A 146 -3.64 -0.48 -5.21
N LYS A 147 -4.88 -0.50 -5.71
CA LYS A 147 -6.09 -0.43 -4.86
C LYS A 147 -6.16 -1.57 -3.85
N ARG A 148 -5.85 -2.80 -4.26
CA ARG A 148 -5.79 -3.97 -3.36
C ARG A 148 -4.73 -3.80 -2.29
N LEU A 149 -3.55 -3.31 -2.65
CA LEU A 149 -2.47 -3.04 -1.70
C LEU A 149 -2.89 -2.03 -0.64
N VAL A 150 -3.49 -0.90 -1.04
CA VAL A 150 -3.99 0.13 -0.11
C VAL A 150 -5.11 -0.43 0.77
N ALA A 151 -6.08 -1.15 0.20
CA ALA A 151 -7.17 -1.76 0.96
C ALA A 151 -6.67 -2.79 2.00
N GLY A 152 -5.63 -3.56 1.64
CA GLY A 152 -4.95 -4.47 2.56
C GLY A 152 -4.31 -3.74 3.74
N GLN A 153 -3.65 -2.60 3.49
CA GLN A 153 -3.08 -1.78 4.57
C GLN A 153 -4.16 -1.14 5.44
N GLN A 154 -5.24 -0.62 4.86
CA GLN A 154 -6.37 -0.11 5.64
C GLN A 154 -6.93 -1.16 6.60
N LYS A 155 -7.16 -2.38 6.10
CA LYS A 155 -7.66 -3.49 6.93
C LYS A 155 -6.70 -3.78 8.09
N ARG A 156 -5.40 -3.87 7.79
CA ARG A 156 -4.36 -4.11 8.81
C ARG A 156 -4.31 -3.00 9.86
N ILE A 157 -4.40 -1.74 9.45
CA ILE A 157 -4.42 -0.59 10.38
C ILE A 157 -5.62 -0.67 11.32
N VAL A 158 -6.81 -0.98 10.80
CA VAL A 158 -8.02 -1.15 11.62
C VAL A 158 -7.88 -2.31 12.60
N GLU A 159 -7.34 -3.45 12.15
CA GLU A 159 -7.13 -4.63 13.00
C GLU A 159 -6.12 -4.35 14.13
N VAL A 160 -4.97 -3.75 13.81
CA VAL A 160 -3.96 -3.38 14.83
C VAL A 160 -4.53 -2.35 15.79
N TYR A 161 -5.27 -1.36 15.29
CA TYR A 161 -5.94 -0.37 16.14
C TYR A 161 -6.93 -1.04 17.09
N GLY A 162 -7.74 -1.98 16.61
CA GLY A 162 -8.67 -2.77 17.45
C GLY A 162 -7.96 -3.52 18.58
N VAL A 163 -6.84 -4.19 18.28
CA VAL A 163 -6.04 -4.88 19.30
C VAL A 163 -5.50 -3.89 20.33
N MET A 164 -4.94 -2.75 19.89
CA MET A 164 -4.42 -1.74 20.81
C MET A 164 -5.51 -1.10 21.66
N LEU A 165 -6.72 -0.92 21.12
CA LEU A 165 -7.89 -0.46 21.87
C LEU A 165 -8.27 -1.43 22.99
N ASP A 166 -8.21 -2.74 22.73
CA ASP A 166 -8.51 -3.78 23.70
C ASP A 166 -7.45 -3.89 24.80
N GLU A 167 -6.18 -3.64 24.47
CA GLU A 167 -5.05 -3.68 25.40
C GLU A 167 -4.91 -2.40 26.25
N SER A 168 -5.34 -1.24 25.70
CA SER A 168 -5.08 0.09 26.28
C SER A 168 -6.32 0.78 26.85
N LYS A 169 -7.22 0.03 27.50
CA LYS A 169 -8.59 0.45 27.86
C LYS A 169 -8.75 1.76 28.64
N ASP A 170 -7.69 2.40 29.15
CA ASP A 170 -7.77 3.71 29.80
C ASP A 170 -7.09 4.85 29.02
N GLN A 171 -6.04 4.61 28.23
CA GLN A 171 -5.28 5.66 27.54
C GLN A 171 -5.95 6.19 26.27
N VAL A 172 -6.79 5.37 25.63
CA VAL A 172 -7.54 5.74 24.41
C VAL A 172 -8.49 6.94 24.65
N PHE A 173 -8.82 7.20 25.92
CA PHE A 173 -9.80 8.19 26.34
C PHE A 173 -9.18 9.46 26.93
N ALA A 174 -7.85 9.58 26.90
CA ALA A 174 -7.13 10.74 27.39
C ALA A 174 -7.29 11.96 26.44
N PRO A 175 -7.08 13.18 26.97
CA PRO A 175 -6.98 14.38 26.13
C PRO A 175 -5.97 14.19 25.01
N CYS A 176 -6.38 14.56 23.81
CA CYS A 176 -5.66 14.38 22.56
C CYS A 176 -4.89 15.67 22.22
N GLU A 177 -3.58 15.60 22.02
CA GLU A 177 -2.73 16.76 21.66
C GLU A 177 -3.04 17.32 20.26
N ILE A 178 -3.71 16.54 19.41
CA ILE A 178 -4.11 16.92 18.05
C ILE A 178 -5.42 17.73 18.05
N CYS A 179 -6.26 17.54 19.05
CA CYS A 179 -7.63 18.04 19.08
C CYS A 179 -7.64 19.34 19.88
N LEU A 180 -8.13 20.44 19.29
CA LEU A 180 -8.19 21.72 19.98
C LEU A 180 -9.32 21.75 21.01
N THR A 181 -10.37 20.97 20.77
CA THR A 181 -11.51 20.84 21.68
C THR A 181 -11.83 19.39 22.00
N ARG A 182 -12.46 19.18 23.17
CA ARG A 182 -13.03 17.87 23.53
C ARG A 182 -14.06 17.39 22.50
N GLN A 183 -14.83 18.30 21.91
CA GLN A 183 -15.82 17.95 20.88
C GLN A 183 -15.15 17.44 19.60
N GLU A 184 -14.05 18.05 19.16
CA GLU A 184 -13.26 17.55 18.02
C GLU A 184 -12.67 16.16 18.29
N HIS A 185 -12.20 15.92 19.51
CA HIS A 185 -11.72 14.59 19.91
C HIS A 185 -12.83 13.55 19.88
N ILE A 186 -13.99 13.87 20.46
CA ILE A 186 -15.18 13.01 20.41
C ILE A 186 -15.61 12.77 18.96
N ASN A 187 -15.56 13.78 18.10
CA ASN A 187 -15.86 13.62 16.67
C ASN A 187 -14.78 12.86 15.90
N GLY A 188 -13.64 12.54 16.53
CA GLY A 188 -12.60 11.70 15.94
C GLY A 188 -11.67 12.42 14.96
N VAL A 189 -11.53 13.75 15.07
CA VAL A 189 -10.65 14.53 14.18
C VAL A 189 -9.22 14.00 14.19
N CYS A 190 -8.68 13.67 15.36
CA CYS A 190 -7.36 13.06 15.49
C CYS A 190 -7.23 11.71 14.78
N LEU A 191 -8.24 10.85 14.86
CA LEU A 191 -8.21 9.54 14.21
C LEU A 191 -8.23 9.64 12.69
N ARG A 192 -8.94 10.62 12.13
CA ARG A 192 -8.91 10.88 10.69
C ARG A 192 -7.53 11.37 10.23
N MET A 193 -6.93 12.30 10.97
CA MET A 193 -5.61 12.84 10.66
C MET A 193 -4.52 11.77 10.79
N VAL A 194 -4.43 11.11 11.94
CA VAL A 194 -3.44 10.06 12.21
C VAL A 194 -3.67 8.85 11.30
N GLY A 195 -4.91 8.43 11.10
CA GLY A 195 -5.25 7.35 10.18
C GLY A 195 -4.78 7.64 8.75
N GLY A 196 -4.95 8.88 8.27
CA GLY A 196 -4.47 9.29 6.96
C GLY A 196 -2.95 9.19 6.81
N ILE A 197 -2.20 9.66 7.81
CA ILE A 197 -0.72 9.58 7.84
C ILE A 197 -0.26 8.12 7.88
N LEU A 198 -0.84 7.31 8.76
CA LEU A 198 -0.51 5.89 8.88
C LEU A 198 -0.80 5.11 7.60
N LEU A 199 -1.89 5.44 6.91
CA LEU A 199 -2.22 4.81 5.64
C LEU A 199 -1.20 5.17 4.56
N GLU A 200 -0.82 6.44 4.47
CA GLU A 200 0.20 6.89 3.53
C GLU A 200 1.51 6.15 3.73
N GLU A 201 2.04 6.18 4.96
CA GLU A 201 3.30 5.51 5.30
C GLU A 201 3.26 4.01 5.03
N ALA A 202 2.20 3.33 5.49
CA ALA A 202 2.06 1.88 5.31
C ALA A 202 1.89 1.50 3.83
N ALA A 203 1.14 2.28 3.06
CA ALA A 203 0.90 2.01 1.65
C ALA A 203 2.15 2.25 0.79
N PHE A 204 2.89 3.35 1.02
CA PHE A 204 4.17 3.58 0.34
C PHE A 204 5.20 2.50 0.71
N HIS A 205 5.31 2.16 1.99
CA HIS A 205 6.21 1.10 2.43
C HIS A 205 5.86 -0.24 1.78
N ALA A 206 4.57 -0.61 1.74
CA ALA A 206 4.12 -1.83 1.08
C ALA A 206 4.37 -1.80 -0.44
N TYR A 207 4.16 -0.66 -1.10
CA TYR A 207 4.45 -0.51 -2.53
C TYR A 207 5.94 -0.69 -2.82
N ASP A 208 6.81 0.02 -2.09
CA ASP A 208 8.26 0.01 -2.29
C ASP A 208 8.88 -1.36 -1.94
N THR A 209 8.27 -2.14 -1.05
CA THR A 209 8.78 -3.47 -0.65
C THR A 209 8.16 -4.64 -1.41
N GLN A 210 6.92 -4.53 -1.90
CA GLN A 210 6.19 -5.67 -2.50
C GLN A 210 5.97 -5.54 -4.00
N LEU A 211 5.71 -4.32 -4.50
CA LEU A 211 5.37 -4.09 -5.91
C LEU A 211 6.54 -3.54 -6.72
N LEU A 212 7.20 -2.49 -6.22
CA LEU A 212 8.26 -1.81 -6.96
C LEU A 212 9.39 -2.76 -7.39
N PRO A 213 9.94 -3.64 -6.52
CA PRO A 213 11.03 -4.53 -6.92
C PRO A 213 10.61 -5.50 -8.02
N ARG A 214 9.33 -5.92 -8.03
CA ARG A 214 8.78 -6.80 -9.07
C ARG A 214 8.59 -6.05 -10.39
N ILE A 215 8.11 -4.81 -10.33
CA ILE A 215 7.98 -3.96 -11.52
C ILE A 215 9.35 -3.75 -12.16
N GLU A 216 10.36 -3.36 -11.37
CA GLU A 216 11.72 -3.14 -11.87
C GLU A 216 12.31 -4.40 -12.49
N TYR A 217 12.20 -5.53 -11.80
CA TYR A 217 12.65 -6.83 -12.31
C TYR A 217 12.08 -7.16 -13.70
N PHE A 218 10.75 -7.08 -13.88
CA PHE A 218 10.14 -7.39 -15.17
C PHE A 218 10.42 -6.33 -16.24
N MET A 219 10.59 -5.05 -15.86
CA MET A 219 11.05 -4.03 -16.80
C MET A 219 12.46 -4.34 -17.31
N ASP A 220 13.38 -4.74 -16.42
CA ASP A 220 14.76 -5.04 -16.78
C ASP A 220 14.82 -6.27 -17.71
N GLN A 221 14.00 -7.31 -17.46
CA GLN A 221 13.89 -8.44 -18.39
C GLN A 221 13.35 -8.06 -19.78
N LEU A 222 12.35 -7.16 -19.85
CA LEU A 222 11.88 -6.66 -21.14
C LEU A 222 12.95 -5.83 -21.86
N ASN A 223 13.74 -5.06 -21.10
CA ASN A 223 14.83 -4.28 -21.65
C ASN A 223 15.86 -5.16 -22.35
N ASP A 224 16.27 -6.25 -21.70
CA ASP A 224 17.26 -7.16 -22.27
C ASP A 224 16.75 -7.80 -23.57
N SER A 225 15.47 -8.20 -23.59
CA SER A 225 14.82 -8.69 -24.82
C SER A 225 14.75 -7.60 -25.91
N LYS A 226 14.47 -6.34 -25.55
CA LYS A 226 14.38 -5.22 -26.49
C LYS A 226 15.75 -4.81 -27.03
N LYS A 227 16.81 -4.86 -26.21
CA LYS A 227 18.19 -4.52 -26.61
C LYS A 227 18.69 -5.42 -27.72
N GLU A 228 18.49 -6.74 -27.59
CA GLU A 228 18.91 -7.71 -28.61
C GLU A 228 18.22 -7.42 -29.95
N PHE A 229 16.90 -7.23 -29.91
CA PHE A 229 16.13 -6.90 -31.10
C PHE A 229 16.52 -5.55 -31.71
N TRP A 230 16.72 -4.52 -30.87
CA TRP A 230 17.11 -3.19 -31.31
C TRP A 230 18.51 -3.19 -31.93
N LEU A 231 19.46 -3.93 -31.35
CA LEU A 231 20.81 -4.05 -31.88
C LEU A 231 20.81 -4.74 -33.25
N LEU A 232 19.97 -5.75 -33.44
CA LEU A 232 19.80 -6.41 -34.73
C LEU A 232 19.28 -5.42 -35.79
N LEU A 233 18.21 -4.68 -35.48
CA LEU A 233 17.66 -3.67 -36.38
C LEU A 233 18.66 -2.55 -36.68
N PHE A 234 19.39 -2.10 -35.66
CA PHE A 234 20.41 -1.07 -35.82
C PHE A 234 21.54 -1.51 -36.77
N LYS A 235 22.02 -2.75 -36.65
CA LYS A 235 23.05 -3.30 -37.55
C LYS A 235 22.55 -3.37 -38.99
N LEU A 236 21.32 -3.85 -39.20
CA LEU A 236 20.69 -3.91 -40.53
C LEU A 236 20.55 -2.51 -41.15
N ASP A 237 20.05 -1.53 -40.39
CA ASP A 237 19.93 -0.15 -40.85
C ASP A 237 21.29 0.47 -41.16
N TRP A 238 22.31 0.17 -40.34
CA TRP A 238 23.67 0.65 -40.56
C TRP A 238 24.25 0.12 -41.86
N GLU A 239 24.19 -1.19 -42.09
CA GLU A 239 24.68 -1.84 -43.31
C GLU A 239 24.00 -1.28 -44.57
N HIS A 240 22.72 -0.94 -44.47
CA HIS A 240 21.98 -0.31 -45.56
C HIS A 240 22.39 1.16 -45.80
N GLN A 241 22.59 1.95 -44.75
CA GLN A 241 22.90 3.39 -44.85
C GLN A 241 24.37 3.67 -45.16
N TYR A 242 25.27 2.83 -44.67
CA TYR A 242 26.72 3.01 -44.70
C TYR A 242 27.40 1.81 -45.36
N SER A 243 26.99 1.49 -46.59
CA SER A 243 27.54 0.36 -47.35
C SER A 243 29.07 0.46 -47.46
N GLY A 244 29.75 -0.64 -47.11
CA GLY A 244 31.21 -0.73 -47.09
C GLY A 244 31.89 -0.19 -45.83
N ILE A 245 31.15 0.39 -44.88
CA ILE A 245 31.67 0.82 -43.57
C ILE A 245 31.24 -0.20 -42.50
N PRO A 246 32.17 -0.93 -41.87
CA PRO A 246 31.81 -1.91 -40.84
C PRO A 246 31.19 -1.24 -39.61
N CYS A 247 30.16 -1.86 -39.05
CA CYS A 247 29.57 -1.46 -37.77
C CYS A 247 30.46 -1.98 -36.63
N ASP A 248 31.41 -1.17 -36.19
CA ASP A 248 32.36 -1.53 -35.15
C ASP A 248 31.77 -1.44 -33.73
N ASP A 249 32.56 -1.90 -32.75
CA ASP A 249 32.15 -1.95 -31.35
C ASP A 249 31.92 -0.55 -30.74
N GLU A 250 32.57 0.49 -31.25
CA GLU A 250 32.38 1.87 -30.77
C GLU A 250 30.99 2.39 -31.17
N ILE A 251 30.60 2.18 -32.42
CA ILE A 251 29.28 2.51 -32.94
C ILE A 251 28.20 1.74 -32.18
N ILE A 252 28.39 0.43 -31.99
CA ILE A 252 27.49 -0.42 -31.20
C ILE A 252 27.38 0.10 -29.77
N THR A 253 28.48 0.45 -29.13
CA THR A 253 28.49 0.98 -27.75
C THR A 253 27.73 2.30 -27.67
N PHE A 254 27.93 3.20 -28.63
CA PHE A 254 27.19 4.47 -28.69
C PHE A 254 25.68 4.25 -28.86
N ALA A 255 25.31 3.33 -29.76
CA ALA A 255 23.94 2.94 -30.04
C ALA A 255 23.26 2.36 -28.77
N MET A 256 23.95 1.44 -28.08
CA MET A 256 23.49 0.83 -26.83
C MET A 256 23.35 1.85 -25.69
N ARG A 257 24.26 2.83 -25.58
CA ARG A 257 24.12 3.92 -24.59
C ARG A 257 22.84 4.74 -24.82
N LYS A 258 22.50 5.05 -26.07
CA LYS A 258 21.25 5.74 -26.40
C LYS A 258 20.02 4.91 -26.05
N CYS A 259 20.05 3.61 -26.36
CA CYS A 259 18.97 2.68 -26.01
C CYS A 259 18.75 2.62 -24.49
N ASN A 260 19.82 2.45 -23.71
CA ASN A 260 19.77 2.43 -22.25
C ASN A 260 19.20 3.72 -21.65
N LYS A 261 19.60 4.89 -22.17
CA LYS A 261 19.05 6.18 -21.70
C LYS A 261 17.54 6.26 -21.92
N LYS A 262 17.05 5.79 -23.06
CA LYS A 262 15.61 5.76 -23.37
C LYS A 262 14.88 4.81 -22.43
N TYR A 263 15.44 3.62 -22.20
CA TYR A 263 14.89 2.65 -21.26
C TYR A 263 14.78 3.21 -19.83
N GLU A 264 15.85 3.81 -19.30
CA GLU A 264 15.83 4.39 -17.96
C GLU A 264 14.76 5.48 -17.83
N ALA A 265 14.57 6.31 -18.86
CA ALA A 265 13.49 7.30 -18.89
C ALA A 265 12.10 6.62 -18.88
N GLU A 266 11.89 5.55 -19.63
CA GLU A 266 10.64 4.77 -19.62
C GLU A 266 10.38 4.13 -18.24
N LYS A 267 11.42 3.56 -17.61
CA LYS A 267 11.37 2.99 -16.24
C LYS A 267 10.95 4.03 -15.22
N GLN A 268 11.63 5.17 -15.19
CA GLN A 268 11.29 6.27 -14.27
C GLN A 268 9.87 6.80 -14.51
N ASN A 269 9.44 6.94 -15.77
CA ASN A 269 8.08 7.38 -16.09
C ASN A 269 7.02 6.39 -15.61
N LYS A 270 7.25 5.08 -15.76
CA LYS A 270 6.34 4.04 -15.30
C LYS A 270 6.23 4.05 -13.77
N ILE A 271 7.37 4.11 -13.06
CA ILE A 271 7.42 4.18 -11.59
C ILE A 271 6.68 5.43 -11.10
N LYS A 272 6.96 6.59 -11.70
CA LYS A 272 6.29 7.86 -11.36
C LYS A 272 4.78 7.78 -11.59
N LYS A 273 4.33 7.17 -12.68
CA LYS A 273 2.89 6.97 -12.95
C LYS A 273 2.24 6.12 -11.87
N ASN A 274 2.88 5.02 -11.47
CA ASN A 274 2.34 4.13 -10.43
C ASN A 274 2.34 4.80 -9.05
N LYS A 275 3.38 5.56 -8.69
CA LYS A 275 3.41 6.35 -7.44
C LYS A 275 2.30 7.40 -7.41
N LYS A 276 2.05 8.08 -8.53
CA LYS A 276 0.93 9.02 -8.66
C LYS A 276 -0.43 8.34 -8.51
N GLU A 277 -0.61 7.14 -9.05
CA GLU A 277 -1.84 6.36 -8.86
C GLU A 277 -1.99 5.95 -7.38
N LEU A 278 -0.91 5.52 -6.74
CA LEU A 278 -0.88 5.20 -5.31
C LEU A 278 -1.30 6.39 -4.45
N GLU A 279 -0.75 7.59 -4.69
CA GLU A 279 -1.14 8.83 -4.02
C GLU A 279 -2.65 9.10 -4.16
N GLN A 280 -3.18 9.00 -5.37
CA GLN A 280 -4.61 9.21 -5.62
C GLN A 280 -5.50 8.19 -4.91
N VAL A 281 -5.07 6.93 -4.89
CA VAL A 281 -5.78 5.86 -4.17
C VAL A 281 -5.72 6.10 -2.67
N ILE A 282 -4.56 6.47 -2.12
CA ILE A 282 -4.40 6.82 -0.70
C ILE A 282 -5.35 7.95 -0.34
N GLU A 283 -5.35 9.05 -1.09
CA GLU A 283 -6.14 10.24 -0.77
C GLU A 283 -7.64 9.92 -0.68
N ARG A 284 -8.19 9.19 -1.66
CA ARG A 284 -9.59 8.72 -1.64
C ARG A 284 -9.91 7.81 -0.44
N ASN A 285 -8.89 7.20 0.15
CA ASN A 285 -9.02 6.18 1.18
C ASN A 285 -8.68 6.68 2.60
N ARG A 286 -8.13 7.90 2.74
CA ARG A 286 -7.81 8.50 4.05
C ARG A 286 -9.08 8.73 4.87
N GLU A 287 -10.09 9.36 4.27
CA GLU A 287 -11.36 9.65 4.94
C GLU A 287 -12.08 8.35 5.34
N ILE A 288 -12.14 7.38 4.42
CA ILE A 288 -12.76 6.06 4.65
C ILE A 288 -12.10 5.35 5.84
N LEU A 289 -10.78 5.38 5.93
CA LEU A 289 -10.07 4.78 7.05
C LEU A 289 -10.35 5.54 8.35
N GLY A 290 -10.29 6.88 8.31
CA GLY A 290 -10.59 7.72 9.45
C GLY A 290 -11.96 7.40 10.05
N ASP A 291 -13.00 7.29 9.21
CA ASP A 291 -14.34 6.94 9.66
C ASP A 291 -14.42 5.51 10.23
N LYS A 292 -13.70 4.54 9.64
CA LYS A 292 -13.61 3.17 10.20
C LYS A 292 -12.98 3.17 11.60
N LEU A 293 -11.92 3.94 11.82
CA LEU A 293 -11.26 4.04 13.14
C LEU A 293 -12.18 4.67 14.18
N VAL A 294 -12.92 5.72 13.79
CA VAL A 294 -13.92 6.37 14.66
C VAL A 294 -15.03 5.40 15.03
N LEU A 295 -15.62 4.70 14.05
CA LEU A 295 -16.65 3.69 14.28
C LEU A 295 -16.16 2.58 15.20
N HIS A 296 -14.93 2.12 15.03
CA HIS A 296 -14.36 1.06 15.86
C HIS A 296 -14.18 1.52 17.32
N ARG A 297 -13.63 2.73 17.54
CA ARG A 297 -13.55 3.36 18.86
C ARG A 297 -14.93 3.47 19.51
N ASP A 298 -15.92 3.97 18.77
CA ASP A 298 -17.26 4.21 19.29
C ASP A 298 -17.97 2.89 19.66
N SER A 299 -17.73 1.82 18.89
CA SER A 299 -18.22 0.47 19.20
C SER A 299 -17.64 -0.08 20.51
N VAL A 300 -16.32 0.06 20.70
CA VAL A 300 -15.65 -0.33 21.96
C VAL A 300 -16.17 0.50 23.13
N MET A 301 -16.35 1.81 22.93
CA MET A 301 -16.88 2.73 23.93
C MET A 301 -18.30 2.39 24.37
N ASN A 302 -19.18 2.06 23.43
CA ASN A 302 -20.55 1.66 23.76
C ASN A 302 -20.55 0.35 24.54
N THR A 303 -19.71 -0.62 24.18
CA THR A 303 -19.57 -1.87 24.90
C THR A 303 -19.08 -1.65 26.34
N PHE A 304 -18.09 -0.77 26.52
CA PHE A 304 -17.59 -0.40 27.85
C PHE A 304 -18.67 0.28 28.71
N ARG A 305 -19.43 1.22 28.13
CA ARG A 305 -20.55 1.89 28.81
C ARG A 305 -21.63 0.91 29.26
N ILE A 306 -22.00 -0.05 28.41
CA ILE A 306 -23.00 -1.09 28.72
C ILE A 306 -22.50 -1.97 29.87
N ARG A 307 -21.26 -2.47 29.81
CA ARG A 307 -20.67 -3.29 30.89
C ARG A 307 -20.59 -2.53 32.21
N ARG A 308 -20.23 -1.24 32.16
CA ARG A 308 -20.18 -0.40 33.35
C ARG A 308 -21.57 -0.21 33.96
N ARG A 309 -22.61 0.07 33.16
CA ARG A 309 -24.00 0.13 33.65
C ARG A 309 -24.44 -1.19 34.29
N GLN A 310 -24.18 -2.32 33.63
CA GLN A 310 -24.53 -3.65 34.16
C GLN A 310 -23.85 -3.95 35.49
N PHE A 311 -22.60 -3.53 35.68
CA PHE A 311 -21.88 -3.68 36.95
C PHE A 311 -22.48 -2.84 38.08
N PHE A 312 -22.98 -1.63 37.79
CA PHE A 312 -23.63 -0.78 38.78
C PHE A 312 -25.09 -1.14 39.04
N GLU A 313 -25.79 -1.72 38.05
CA GLU A 313 -27.19 -2.15 38.16
C GLU A 313 -27.33 -3.55 38.76
N ASN A 314 -26.31 -4.41 38.63
CA ASN A 314 -26.24 -5.74 39.26
C ASN A 314 -24.87 -5.95 39.91
N PRO A 315 -24.60 -5.32 41.07
CA PRO A 315 -23.35 -5.56 41.77
C PRO A 315 -23.25 -7.06 42.11
N PRO A 316 -22.06 -7.69 41.96
CA PRO A 316 -21.87 -9.07 42.35
C PRO A 316 -22.26 -9.22 43.83
N ILE A 317 -23.17 -10.16 44.11
CA ILE A 317 -23.53 -10.54 45.47
C ILE A 317 -22.28 -11.17 46.08
N LEU A 318 -21.65 -10.46 47.02
CA LEU A 318 -20.49 -10.92 47.78
C LEU A 318 -20.88 -11.96 48.83
#